data_AF-A0A1J3CKQ9-F1
#
_entry.id   AF-A0A1J3CKQ9-F1
#
_cell.length_a   1.000
_cell.length_b   1.000
_cell.length_c   1.000
_cell.angle_alpha   90.00
_cell.angle_beta   90.00
_cell.angle_gamma   90.00
#
_symmetry.space_group_name_H-M   'P 1'
#
loop_
_entity.id
_entity.type
_entity.pdbx_description
1 polymer ?
#
loop_
_entity_poly.entity_id
_entity_poly.type
_entity_poly.pdbx_seq_one_letter_code
_entity_poly.pdbx_strand_id
1 'polypeptide(L)' 'QREEIGRKWEEIYAKIKELGYVPDTSHVVVHVDQQEREVNLQYHSEKIALAFALLNTPPGSTIHIKKNIRVCGDCHS' A
#
# COMPACT_ATOMS: atom_id res chain seq x y z
N GLN A 1 2.61 17.88 2.90
CA GLN A 1 1.71 16.73 3.11
C GLN A 1 2.14 15.47 2.35
N ARG A 2 2.50 15.51 1.05
CA ARG A 2 2.95 14.31 0.30
C ARG A 2 4.08 13.53 0.96
N GLU A 3 5.12 14.21 1.42
CA GLU A 3 6.26 13.57 2.11
C GLU A 3 5.84 12.89 3.43
N GLU A 4 4.91 13.48 4.16
CA GLU A 4 4.41 12.94 5.42
C GLU A 4 3.59 11.67 5.20
N ILE A 5 2.76 11.64 4.16
CA ILE A 5 2.03 10.45 3.74
C ILE A 5 3.01 9.35 3.31
N GLY A 6 4.06 9.71 2.56
CA GLY A 6 5.12 8.78 2.16
C GLY A 6 5.83 8.17 3.36
N ARG A 7 6.31 9.00 4.29
CA ARG A 7 6.93 8.53 5.54
C ARG A 7 5.99 7.66 6.36
N LYS A 8 4.71 8.02 6.44
CA LYS A 8 3.73 7.21 7.16
C LYS A 8 3.53 5.85 6.51
N TRP A 9 3.49 5.80 5.18
CA TRP A 9 3.43 4.54 4.45
C TRP A 9 4.68 3.68 4.69
N GLU A 10 5.88 4.26 4.67
CA GLU A 10 7.13 3.54 4.98
C GLU A 10 7.11 2.95 6.39
N GLU A 11 6.64 3.70 7.39
CA GLU A 11 6.47 3.23 8.77
C GLU A 11 5.49 2.04 8.84
N ILE A 12 4.35 2.13 8.17
CA ILE A 12 3.35 1.06 8.11
C ILE A 12 3.94 -0.16 7.42
N TYR A 13 4.61 0.05 6.28
CA TYR A 13 5.19 -1.02 5.47
C TYR A 13 6.27 -1.80 6.23
N ALA A 14 7.14 -1.10 6.97
CA ALA A 14 8.12 -1.74 7.83
C ALA A 14 7.44 -2.61 8.91
N LYS A 15 6.42 -2.08 9.59
CA LYS A 15 5.67 -2.80 10.63
C LYS A 15 4.96 -4.04 10.09
N ILE A 16 4.28 -3.95 8.96
CA ILE A 16 3.57 -5.12 8.41
C ILE A 16 4.57 -6.18 7.93
N LYS A 17 5.75 -5.79 7.42
CA LYS A 17 6.82 -6.73 7.08
C LYS A 17 7.33 -7.48 8.31
N GLU A 18 7.52 -6.80 9.44
CA GLU A 18 7.89 -7.43 10.71
C GLU A 18 6.81 -8.42 11.20
N LEU A 19 5.54 -8.15 10.89
CA LEU A 19 4.41 -9.05 11.16
C LEU A 19 4.30 -10.21 10.14
N GLY A 20 5.18 -10.29 9.15
CA GLY A 20 5.23 -11.38 8.17
C GLY A 20 4.48 -11.13 6.87
N TYR A 21 4.11 -9.88 6.57
CA TYR A 21 3.52 -9.53 5.27
C TYR A 21 4.52 -9.77 4.12
N VAL A 22 4.10 -10.58 3.16
CA VAL A 22 4.84 -10.87 1.92
C VAL A 22 4.03 -10.31 0.74
N PRO A 23 4.56 -9.33 -0.03
CA PRO A 23 3.85 -8.77 -1.17
C PRO A 23 3.55 -9.82 -2.24
N ASP A 24 2.31 -9.88 -2.72
CA ASP A 24 1.95 -10.75 -3.84
C ASP A 24 2.31 -10.09 -5.19
N THR A 25 3.40 -10.58 -5.79
CA THR A 25 3.92 -10.09 -7.08
C THR A 25 3.36 -10.83 -8.29
N SER A 26 2.51 -11.84 -8.10
CA SER A 26 1.97 -12.70 -9.17
C SER A 26 1.14 -11.96 -10.21
N HIS A 27 0.56 -10.81 -9.83
CA HIS A 27 -0.34 -10.01 -10.66
C HIS A 27 0.34 -8.87 -11.44
N VAL A 28 1.67 -8.70 -11.34
CA VAL A 28 2.38 -7.67 -12.10
C VAL A 28 2.70 -8.19 -13.50
N VAL A 29 1.84 -7.82 -14.47
CA VAL A 29 1.90 -8.27 -15.88
C VAL A 29 3.05 -7.61 -16.68
N VAL A 30 3.80 -6.68 -16.09
CA VAL A 30 4.89 -5.98 -16.80
C VAL A 30 6.19 -6.78 -16.63
N HIS A 31 6.94 -6.99 -17.72
CA HIS A 31 8.31 -7.54 -17.72
C HIS A 31 9.33 -6.56 -17.10
N VAL A 32 9.11 -6.18 -15.85
CA VAL A 32 10.07 -5.46 -15.02
C VAL A 32 10.62 -6.40 -13.95
N ASP A 33 11.86 -6.15 -13.51
CA ASP A 33 12.55 -6.96 -12.52
C ASP A 33 11.74 -7.05 -11.22
N GLN A 34 11.89 -8.16 -10.48
CA GLN A 34 11.11 -8.43 -9.27
C GLN A 34 11.15 -7.30 -8.24
N GLN A 35 12.30 -6.63 -8.12
CA GLN A 35 12.49 -5.47 -7.25
C GLN A 35 11.65 -4.27 -7.71
N GLU A 36 11.55 -4.04 -9.01
CA GLU A 36 10.74 -2.97 -9.60
C GLU A 36 9.24 -3.28 -9.52
N ARG A 37 8.86 -4.57 -9.55
CA ARG A 37 7.48 -5.01 -9.26
C ARG A 37 7.08 -4.69 -7.82
N GLU A 38 7.94 -5.00 -6.86
CA GLU A 38 7.69 -4.70 -5.44
C GLU A 38 7.59 -3.19 -5.18
N VAL A 39 8.46 -2.40 -5.79
CA VAL A 39 8.39 -0.93 -5.71
C VAL A 39 7.06 -0.42 -6.26
N ASN A 40 6.61 -0.90 -7.42
CA ASN A 40 5.32 -0.50 -7.97
C ASN A 40 4.14 -0.87 -7.05
N LEU A 41 4.17 -2.07 -6.46
CA LEU A 41 3.15 -2.50 -5.49
C LEU A 41 3.13 -1.64 -4.22
N GLN A 42 4.27 -1.10 -3.79
CA GLN A 42 4.36 -0.22 -2.62
C GLN A 42 3.67 1.13 -2.85
N TYR A 43 3.67 1.63 -4.09
CA TYR A 43 3.11 2.95 -4.42
C TYR A 43 1.71 2.89 -5.03
N HIS A 44 0.98 1.79 -4.85
CA HIS A 44 -0.43 1.74 -5.20
C HIS A 44 -1.22 2.83 -4.48
N SER A 45 -2.12 3.48 -5.23
CA SER A 45 -2.99 4.55 -4.74
C SER A 45 -3.73 4.19 -3.44
N GLU A 46 -4.10 2.93 -3.27
CA GLU A 46 -4.80 2.38 -2.12
C GLU A 46 -3.95 2.42 -0.85
N LYS A 47 -2.66 2.08 -0.96
CA LYS A 47 -1.69 2.09 0.16
C LYS A 47 -1.38 3.52 0.59
N ILE A 48 -1.23 4.42 -0.38
CA ILE A 48 -1.07 5.85 -0.12
C ILE A 48 -2.34 6.45 0.49
N ALA A 49 -3.53 6.05 0.02
CA ALA A 49 -4.80 6.47 0.60
C ALA A 49 -4.96 5.99 2.04
N LEU A 50 -4.50 4.78 2.38
CA LEU A 50 -4.48 4.28 3.75
C LEU A 50 -3.59 5.14 4.65
N ALA A 51 -2.36 5.42 4.21
CA ALA A 51 -1.44 6.28 4.96
C ALA A 51 -2.02 7.68 5.17
N PHE A 52 -2.64 8.26 4.13
CA PHE A 52 -3.36 9.53 4.25
C PHE A 52 -4.51 9.45 5.26
N ALA A 53 -5.36 8.42 5.18
CA ALA A 53 -6.49 8.26 6.08
C ALA A 53 -6.03 8.13 7.55
N LEU A 54 -4.97 7.35 7.81
CA LEU A 54 -4.42 7.19 9.16
C LEU A 54 -3.82 8.48 9.74
N LEU A 55 -3.30 9.38 8.90
CA LEU A 55 -2.81 10.69 9.35
C LEU A 55 -3.94 11.68 9.64
N ASN A 56 -5.06 11.58 8.93
CA ASN A 56 -6.09 12.61 8.92
C ASN A 56 -7.40 12.20 9.62
N THR A 57 -7.50 10.95 10.09
CA THR A 57 -8.68 10.46 10.82
C THR A 57 -8.35 10.17 12.29
N PRO A 58 -9.29 10.41 13.23
CA PRO A 58 -9.08 10.08 14.63
C PRO A 58 -8.84 8.57 14.84
N PRO A 59 -8.04 8.18 15.86
CA PRO A 59 -7.90 6.79 16.26
C PRO A 59 -9.26 6.11 16.50
N GLY A 60 -9.40 4.87 16.03
CA GLY A 60 -10.66 4.11 16.13
C GLY A 60 -11.67 4.38 15.00
N SER A 61 -11.36 5.29 14.07
CA SER A 61 -12.19 5.50 12.88
C SER A 61 -12.14 4.29 11.95
N THR A 62 -13.29 3.94 11.37
CA THR A 62 -13.35 2.93 10.31
C THR A 62 -12.95 3.54 8.97
N ILE A 63 -11.96 2.95 8.30
CA ILE A 63 -11.46 3.41 6.99
C ILE A 63 -11.90 2.40 5.91
N HIS A 64 -12.54 2.88 4.85
CA HIS A 64 -12.92 2.08 3.69
C HIS A 64 -12.18 2.57 2.45
N ILE A 65 -11.40 1.69 1.81
CA ILE A 65 -10.66 1.99 0.58
C ILE A 65 -11.25 1.15 -0.56
N LYS A 66 -11.69 1.81 -1.63
CA LYS A 66 -12.27 1.18 -2.80
C LYS A 66 -11.52 1.62 -4.05
N LYS A 67 -11.26 0.67 -4.95
CA LYS A 67 -10.67 0.90 -6.27
C LYS A 67 -11.77 0.69 -7.32
N ASN A 68 -11.99 1.67 -8.20
CA ASN A 68 -13.04 1.60 -9.23
C ASN A 68 -12.51 1.14 -10.61
N ILE A 69 -11.24 0.75 -10.68
CA ILE A 69 -10.58 0.32 -11.91
C ILE A 69 -10.09 -1.13 -11.76
N ARG A 70 -8.85 -1.41 -12.12
CA ARG A 70 -8.22 -2.72 -11.88
C ARG A 70 -7.96 -2.92 -10.40
N VAL A 71 -8.42 -4.05 -9.88
CA VAL A 71 -8.15 -4.53 -8.52
C VAL A 71 -6.76 -5.19 -8.51
N CYS A 72 -5.92 -4.81 -7.55
CA CYS A 72 -4.67 -5.49 -7.28
C CYS A 72 -4.91 -6.58 -6.24
N GLY A 73 -4.51 -7.83 -6.54
CA GLY A 73 -4.61 -8.96 -5.62
C GLY A 73 -3.97 -8.64 -4.27
N ASP A 74 -2.74 -8.12 -4.27
CA ASP A 74 -2.01 -7.73 -3.06
C ASP A 74 -2.71 -6.67 -2.19
N CYS A 75 -3.43 -5.71 -2.78
CA CYS A 75 -4.11 -4.64 -2.01
C CYS A 75 -5.54 -5.00 -1.58
N HIS A 76 -6.10 -6.07 -2.13
CA HIS A 76 -7.48 -6.50 -1.90
C HIS A 76 -7.59 -8.00 -1.52
N SER A 77 -6.50 -8.56 -0.96
CA SER A 77 -6.47 -9.91 -0.37
C SER A 77 -6.99 -9.93 1.06
#